data_AF-A0A7W6SEJ6-F1
#
_entry.id   AF-A0A7W6SEJ6-F1
#
_cell.length_a   1.000
_cell.length_b   1.000
_cell.length_c   1.000
_cell.angle_alpha   90.00
_cell.angle_beta   90.00
_cell.angle_gamma   90.00
#
_symmetry.space_group_name_H-M   'P 1'
#
loop_
_entity.id
_entity.type
_entity.pdbx_description
1 polymer ?
#
loop_
_entity_poly.entity_id
_entity_poly.type
_entity_poly.pdbx_seq_one_letter_code
_entity_poly.pdbx_strand_id
1 'polypeptide(L)' 'MDRIFLATMVLAVLLLIVAADLLVNGVGLQPPPTQLADILPAPARPVR' A
#
# COMPACT_ATOMS: atom_id res chain seq x y z
N MET A 1 34.48 9.06 8.95
CA MET A 1 33.09 9.41 9.28
C MET A 1 32.60 8.44 10.33
N ASP A 2 32.00 8.96 11.40
CA ASP A 2 31.53 8.15 12.52
C ASP A 2 30.45 7.15 12.07
N ARG A 3 30.44 5.94 12.61
CA ARG A 3 29.51 4.87 12.16
C ARG A 3 28.05 5.25 12.41
N ILE A 4 27.81 6.02 13.47
CA ILE A 4 26.48 6.55 13.81
C ILE A 4 26.03 7.54 12.72
N PHE A 5 26.91 8.45 12.29
CA PHE A 5 26.61 9.40 11.23
C PHE A 5 26.26 8.69 9.91
N LEU A 6 27.02 7.65 9.55
CA LEU A 6 26.73 6.85 8.37
C LEU A 6 25.38 6.14 8.48
N ALA A 7 25.09 5.52 9.63
CA ALA A 7 23.81 4.84 9.87
C ALA A 7 22.63 5.82 9.79
N THR A 8 22.74 7.00 10.39
CA THR A 8 21.70 8.04 10.34
C THR A 8 21.51 8.56 8.92
N MET A 9 22.58 8.77 8.15
CA MET A 9 22.50 9.20 6.75
C MET A 9 21.76 8.16 5.90
N VAL A 10 22.13 6.88 6.04
CA VAL A 10 21.46 5.78 5.32
C VAL A 10 19.99 5.68 5.72
N LEU A 11 19.68 5.75 7.02
CA LEU A 11 18.30 5.70 7.52
C LEU A 11 17.44 6.83 6.95
N ALA A 12 17.97 8.06 6.95
CA ALA A 12 17.26 9.22 6.40
C ALA A 12 16.96 9.04 4.91
N VAL A 13 17.92 8.54 4.13
CA VAL A 13 17.72 8.25 2.70
C VAL A 13 16.66 7.18 2.50
N LEU A 14 16.68 6.10 3.29
CA LEU A 14 15.67 5.04 3.21
C LEU A 14 14.26 5.56 3.51
N LEU A 15 14.11 6.36 4.56
CA LEU A 15 12.82 6.97 4.91
C LEU A 15 12.32 7.92 3.82
N LEU A 16 13.20 8.70 3.21
CA LEU A 16 12.85 9.59 2.11
C LEU A 16 12.33 8.82 0.89
N ILE A 17 12.95 7.69 0.55
CA ILE A 17 12.51 6.83 -0.55
C ILE A 17 11.10 6.29 -0.27
N VAL A 18 10.86 5.76 0.93
CA VAL A 18 9.54 5.25 1.32
C VAL A 18 8.49 6.36 1.27
N ALA A 19 8.81 7.55 1.79
CA ALA A 19 7.91 8.70 1.74
C ALA A 19 7.60 9.15 0.30
N ALA A 20 8.62 9.15 -0.58
CA ALA A 20 8.44 9.46 -1.99
C ALA A 20 7.57 8.40 -2.70
N ASP A 21 7.78 7.12 -2.40
CA ASP A 21 6.97 6.04 -2.94
C ASP A 21 5.50 6.18 -2.51
N LEU A 22 5.24 6.47 -1.23
CA LEU A 22 3.89 6.75 -0.72
C LEU A 22 3.27 7.99 -1.36
N LEU A 23 4.06 9.03 -1.64
CA LEU A 23 3.59 10.23 -2.32
C LEU A 23 3.19 9.94 -3.78
N VAL A 24 3.95 9.07 -4.48
CA VAL A 24 3.74 8.76 -5.89
C VAL A 24 2.65 7.70 -6.08
N ASN A 25 2.70 6.62 -5.32
CA ASN A 25 1.82 5.46 -5.46
C ASN A 25 0.59 5.54 -4.54
N GLY A 26 0.53 6.57 -3.69
CA GLY A 26 -0.48 6.72 -2.64
C GLY A 26 -0.21 5.79 -1.46
N VAL A 27 -0.65 6.22 -0.26
CA VAL A 27 -0.90 5.26 0.81
C VAL A 27 -1.94 4.30 0.26
N GLY A 28 -1.61 3.01 0.18
CA GLY A 28 -2.55 1.98 -0.26
C GLY A 28 -3.81 2.00 0.59
N LEU A 29 -4.74 2.88 0.24
CA LEU A 29 -6.11 2.88 0.72
C LEU A 29 -6.68 1.62 0.09
N GLN A 30 -6.56 0.52 0.83
CA GLN A 30 -7.28 -0.69 0.56
C GLN A 30 -8.70 -0.29 0.13
N PRO A 31 -9.15 -0.66 -1.08
CA PRO A 31 -10.47 -0.26 -1.53
C PRO A 31 -11.46 -0.68 -0.45
N PRO A 32 -12.45 0.18 -0.12
CA PRO A 32 -13.41 -0.14 0.92
C PRO A 32 -13.99 -1.53 0.65
N PRO A 33 -14.09 -2.40 1.67
CA PRO A 33 -14.48 -3.80 1.51
C PRO A 33 -15.86 -3.99 0.85
N THR A 34 -16.62 -2.91 0.67
CA THR A 34 -17.84 -2.86 -0.13
C THR A 34 -17.63 -3.23 -1.61
N GLN A 35 -16.43 -3.02 -2.18
CA GLN A 35 -16.15 -3.33 -3.59
C GLN A 35 -15.78 -4.82 -3.82
N LEU A 36 -15.49 -5.58 -2.77
CA LEU A 36 -15.25 -7.03 -2.85
C LEU A 36 -16.56 -7.83 -2.85
N ALA A 37 -17.67 -7.24 -2.41
CA ALA A 37 -18.99 -7.88 -2.42
C ALA A 37 -19.58 -8.00 -3.85
N ASP A 38 -19.20 -7.11 -4.76
CA ASP A 38 -19.65 -7.13 -6.17
C ASP A 38 -18.90 -8.14 -7.05
N ILE A 39 -17.82 -8.75 -6.53
CA ILE A 39 -17.02 -9.73 -7.29
C ILE A 39 -17.47 -11.16 -6.98
N LEU A 40 -18.35 -11.39 -5.99
CA LEU A 40 -18.95 -12.70 -5.80
C LEU A 40 -20.03 -12.91 -6.87
N PRO A 41 -19.83 -13.80 -7.86
CA PRO A 41 -20.86 -14.08 -8.84
C PRO A 41 -22.04 -14.68 -8.07
N ALA A 42 -23.15 -13.97 -8.00
CA ALA A 42 -24.38 -14.50 -7.44
C ALA A 42 -24.67 -15.84 -8.15
N PRO A 43 -24.81 -16.98 -7.44
CA PRO A 43 -25.16 -18.23 -8.08
C PRO A 43 -26.53 -18.03 -8.73
N ALA A 44 -26.57 -18.17 -10.06
CA ALA A 44 -27.75 -18.00 -10.87
C ALA A 44 -28.89 -18.82 -10.27
N ARG A 45 -29.89 -18.11 -9.73
CA ARG A 45 -31.13 -18.69 -9.24
C ARG A 45 -31.82 -19.35 -10.46
N PRO A 46 -32.11 -20.66 -10.44
CA PRO A 46 -32.89 -21.25 -11.53
C PRO A 46 -34.30 -20.68 -11.44
N VAL A 47 -34.68 -19.91 -12.46
CA VAL A 47 -36.07 -19.54 -12.71
C VAL A 47 -36.76 -20.82 -13.16
N ARG A 48 -37.82 -21.22 -12.42
CA ARG A 48 -38.68 -22.34 -12.78
C ARG A 48 -39.51 -22.03 -14.01
#